data_AF-A0A448WGW8-F1
#
_entry.id   AF-A0A448WGW8-F1
#
_cell.length_a   1.000
_cell.length_b   1.000
_cell.length_c   1.000
_cell.angle_alpha   90.00
_cell.angle_beta   90.00
_cell.angle_gamma   90.00
#
_symmetry.space_group_name_H-M   'P 1'
#
loop_
_entity.id
_entity.type
_entity.pdbx_description
1 polymer ?
#
loop_
_entity_poly.entity_id
_entity_poly.type
_entity_poly.pdbx_seq_one_letter_code
_entity_poly.pdbx_strand_id
1 'polypeptide(L)'
;MVVDVGVGFSFTCRASHPSRSPEVVFDDGRPLNGDTRFVVTRPEPSVVRVEVPQGLKMQDNNMRFKCKLGRPLDPQRDPSPATLLVVVNQKCAVGTRNCSHPGRSGLLFRPRIGLINTLSGGRTATV
;
A
#
# COMPACT_ATOMS: atom_id res chain seq x y z
N MET A 1 2.37 8.02 2.03
CA MET A 1 1.22 7.89 1.11
C MET A 1 0.23 6.92 1.72
N VAL A 2 -1.07 7.21 1.63
CA VAL A 2 -2.13 6.29 2.08
C VAL A 2 -2.77 5.66 0.84
N VAL A 3 -2.94 4.34 0.84
CA VAL A 3 -3.57 3.57 -0.25
C VAL A 3 -4.64 2.66 0.32
N ASP A 4 -5.68 2.35 -0.45
CA ASP A 4 -6.73 1.43 -0.01
C ASP A 4 -6.38 -0.03 -0.31
N VAL A 5 -6.86 -0.96 0.51
CA VAL A 5 -6.68 -2.40 0.32
C VAL A 5 -7.19 -2.85 -1.05
N GLY A 6 -6.35 -3.59 -1.80
CA GLY A 6 -6.70 -4.15 -3.11
C GLY A 6 -6.92 -3.12 -4.21
N VAL A 7 -6.68 -1.83 -3.93
CA VAL A 7 -6.76 -0.77 -4.93
C VAL A 7 -5.38 -0.56 -5.53
N GLY A 8 -5.29 -0.68 -6.86
CA GLY A 8 -4.04 -0.48 -7.57
C GLY A 8 -3.54 0.96 -7.49
N PHE A 9 -2.23 1.13 -7.39
CA PHE A 9 -1.59 2.45 -7.37
C PHE A 9 -0.24 2.40 -8.07
N SER A 10 0.30 3.58 -8.39
CA SER A 10 1.66 3.70 -8.89
C SER A 10 2.37 4.90 -8.29
N PHE A 11 3.67 4.80 -8.12
CA PHE A 11 4.52 5.90 -7.70
C PHE A 11 5.79 5.95 -8.55
N THR A 12 6.41 7.12 -8.58
CA THR A 12 7.55 7.39 -9.46
C THR A 12 8.71 7.95 -8.66
N CYS A 13 9.88 7.38 -8.91
CA CYS A 13 11.16 7.86 -8.42
C CYS A 13 11.87 8.61 -9.54
N ARG A 14 12.10 9.91 -9.37
CA ARG A 14 12.77 10.76 -10.37
C ARG A 14 14.07 11.30 -9.81
N ALA A 15 15.15 11.16 -10.56
CA ALA A 15 16.42 11.77 -10.25
C ALA A 15 16.45 13.23 -10.72
N SER A 16 17.16 14.08 -9.96
CA SER A 16 17.34 15.51 -10.28
C SER A 16 18.10 15.73 -11.60
N HIS A 17 18.94 14.77 -12.01
CA HIS A 17 19.76 14.88 -13.21
C HIS A 17 19.41 13.77 -14.23
N PRO A 18 19.26 14.08 -15.53
CA PRO A 18 18.72 13.17 -16.54
C PRO A 18 19.60 11.94 -16.83
N SER A 19 20.92 12.07 -16.69
CA SER A 19 21.86 10.95 -16.90
C SER A 19 22.01 10.01 -15.69
N ARG A 20 21.24 10.23 -14.63
CA ARG A 20 21.29 9.40 -13.42
C ARG A 20 20.29 8.26 -13.58
N SER A 21 20.63 7.07 -13.08
CA SER A 21 19.69 5.96 -13.00
C SER A 21 19.33 5.71 -11.53
N PRO A 22 18.15 6.18 -11.07
CA PRO A 22 17.67 5.81 -9.75
C PRO A 22 17.21 4.35 -9.74
N GLU A 23 17.25 3.75 -8.57
CA GLU A 23 16.72 2.41 -8.30
C GLU A 23 15.79 2.48 -7.10
N VAL A 24 14.68 1.75 -7.17
CA VAL A 24 13.75 1.62 -6.05
C VAL A 24 14.02 0.29 -5.37
N VAL A 25 14.19 0.32 -4.05
CA VAL A 25 14.37 -0.86 -3.21
C VAL A 25 13.44 -0.78 -2.01
N PHE A 26 13.23 -1.91 -1.35
CA PHE A 26 12.62 -1.90 -0.03
C PHE A 26 13.54 -1.22 0.99
N ASP A 27 12.99 -0.80 2.12
CA ASP A 27 13.74 -0.15 3.19
C ASP A 27 14.89 -1.00 3.74
N ASP A 28 14.76 -2.33 3.65
CA ASP A 28 15.77 -3.34 4.00
C ASP A 28 16.82 -3.59 2.91
N GLY A 29 16.73 -2.88 1.78
CA GLY A 29 17.67 -2.97 0.66
C GLY A 29 17.35 -4.04 -0.38
N ARG A 30 16.30 -4.84 -0.19
CA ARG A 30 15.90 -5.86 -1.17
C ARG A 30 15.33 -5.22 -2.45
N PRO A 31 15.60 -5.79 -3.64
CA PRO A 31 15.04 -5.30 -4.89
C PRO A 31 13.54 -5.64 -5.01
N LEU A 32 12.77 -4.77 -5.65
CA LEU A 32 11.33 -5.00 -5.88
C LEU A 32 11.07 -6.09 -6.93
N ASN A 33 11.99 -6.32 -7.88
CA ASN A 33 11.84 -7.30 -8.95
C ASN A 33 11.62 -8.75 -8.46
N GLY A 34 11.93 -9.04 -7.19
CA GLY A 34 11.67 -10.35 -6.59
C GLY A 34 10.22 -10.59 -6.18
N ASP A 35 9.37 -9.57 -6.15
CA ASP A 35 7.97 -9.66 -5.74
C ASP A 35 7.05 -9.33 -6.92
N THR A 36 6.26 -10.32 -7.37
CA THR A 36 5.40 -10.26 -8.55
C THR A 36 4.24 -9.26 -8.44
N ARG A 37 4.00 -8.71 -7.24
CA ARG A 37 2.99 -7.67 -7.02
C ARG A 37 3.44 -6.30 -7.51
N PHE A 38 4.74 -6.11 -7.72
CA PHE A 38 5.34 -4.86 -8.17
C PHE A 38 5.77 -4.99 -9.62
N VAL A 39 5.33 -4.05 -10.44
CA VAL A 39 5.78 -3.91 -11.83
C VAL A 39 6.66 -2.67 -11.89
N VAL A 40 7.96 -2.89 -12.08
CA VAL A 40 8.95 -1.81 -12.18
C VAL A 40 9.20 -1.51 -13.64
N THR A 41 8.83 -0.32 -14.09
CA THR A 41 9.06 0.17 -15.44
C THR A 41 10.01 1.38 -15.42
N ARG A 42 10.76 1.57 -16.49
CA ARG A 42 11.69 2.70 -16.64
C ARG A 42 11.29 3.52 -17.87
N PRO A 43 10.37 4.49 -17.71
CA PRO A 43 9.95 5.34 -18.83
C PRO A 43 11.08 6.25 -19.33
N GLU A 44 11.95 6.73 -18.44
CA GLU A 44 13.12 7.56 -18.77
C GLU A 44 14.35 7.07 -18.01
N PRO A 45 15.59 7.35 -18.47
CA PRO A 45 16.80 6.96 -17.74
C PRO A 45 16.80 7.43 -16.27
N SER A 46 16.34 8.66 -16.04
CA SER A 46 16.22 9.31 -14.73
C SER A 46 14.92 9.04 -13.98
N VAL A 47 14.03 8.20 -14.52
CA VAL A 47 12.70 7.98 -13.96
C VAL A 47 12.41 6.49 -13.85
N VAL A 48 12.14 6.02 -12.63
CA VAL A 48 11.61 4.68 -12.37
C VAL A 48 10.17 4.81 -11.93
N ARG A 49 9.26 4.12 -12.60
CA ARG A 49 7.87 3.99 -12.19
C ARG A 49 7.66 2.60 -11.59
N VAL A 50 6.99 2.56 -10.45
CA VAL A 50 6.59 1.33 -9.79
C VAL A 50 5.08 1.29 -9.75
N GLU A 51 4.51 0.21 -10.27
CA GLU A 51 3.08 -0.02 -10.34
C GLU A 51 2.72 -1.23 -9.50
N VAL A 52 1.60 -1.12 -8.79
CA VAL A 52 1.04 -2.18 -7.95
C VAL A 52 -0.38 -2.43 -8.44
N PRO A 53 -0.57 -3.11 -9.58
CA PRO A 53 -1.87 -3.17 -10.26
C PRO A 53 -2.96 -3.86 -9.42
N GLN A 54 -2.58 -4.84 -8.60
CA GLN A 54 -3.49 -5.59 -7.73
C GLN A 54 -3.69 -4.91 -6.36
N GLY A 55 -3.03 -3.77 -6.13
CA GLY A 55 -2.98 -3.13 -4.82
C GLY A 55 -2.23 -3.93 -3.77
N LEU A 56 -2.30 -3.45 -2.53
CA LEU A 56 -1.68 -4.08 -1.37
C LEU A 56 -2.72 -4.69 -0.43
N LYS A 57 -2.29 -5.66 0.37
CA LYS A 57 -3.10 -6.28 1.42
C LYS A 57 -2.87 -5.56 2.75
N MET A 58 -3.76 -5.77 3.73
CA MET A 58 -3.55 -5.23 5.09
C MET A 58 -2.25 -5.72 5.75
N GLN A 59 -1.74 -6.89 5.34
CA GLN A 59 -0.48 -7.46 5.82
C GLN A 59 0.74 -6.64 5.35
N ASP A 60 0.59 -5.89 4.28
CA ASP A 60 1.62 -5.02 3.68
C ASP A 60 1.60 -3.61 4.27
N ASN A 61 0.84 -3.39 5.35
CA ASN A 61 0.76 -2.07 5.97
C ASN A 61 2.13 -1.62 6.49
N ASN A 62 2.37 -0.31 6.41
CA ASN A 62 3.64 0.34 6.76
C ASN A 62 4.85 -0.12 5.93
N MET A 63 4.61 -0.65 4.72
CA MET A 63 5.69 -0.93 3.78
C MET A 63 6.44 0.35 3.40
N ARG A 64 7.77 0.25 3.35
CA ARG A 64 8.67 1.37 3.08
C ARG A 64 9.54 1.08 1.87
N PHE A 65 9.65 2.08 1.02
CA PHE A 65 10.47 2.05 -0.19
C PHE A 65 11.54 3.12 -0.10
N LYS A 66 12.74 2.83 -0.60
CA LYS A 66 13.85 3.77 -0.72
C LYS A 66 14.16 3.99 -2.19
N CYS A 67 14.29 5.25 -2.55
CA CYS A 67 14.88 5.68 -3.80
C CYS A 67 16.38 5.86 -3.62
N LYS A 68 17.19 4.96 -4.18
CA LYS A 68 18.65 5.07 -4.13
C LYS A 68 19.20 5.51 -5.49
N LEU A 69 20.19 6.39 -5.46
CA LEU A 69 21.02 6.73 -6.61
C LEU A 69 22.34 5.97 -6.48
N GLY A 70 22.80 5.31 -7.55
CA GLY A 70 23.95 4.40 -7.48
C GLY A 70 25.22 5.05 -6.93
N ARG A 71 25.62 6.21 -7.46
CA ARG A 71 26.74 7.01 -6.92
C ARG A 71 26.26 8.44 -6.70
N PRO A 72 26.43 9.09 -5.54
CA PRO A 72 26.21 10.52 -5.41
C PRO A 72 27.23 11.27 -6.29
N LEU A 73 26.78 12.12 -7.22
CA LEU A 73 27.69 13.00 -7.95
C LEU A 73 27.81 14.34 -7.23
N ASP A 74 26.73 14.75 -6.57
CA ASP A 74 26.67 15.97 -5.79
C ASP A 74 25.82 15.71 -4.54
N PRO A 75 26.42 15.64 -3.33
CA PRO A 75 25.69 15.42 -2.07
C PRO A 75 24.58 16.45 -1.79
N GLN A 76 24.69 17.64 -2.38
CA GLN A 76 23.73 18.73 -2.21
C GLN A 76 22.52 18.59 -3.15
N ARG A 77 22.72 18.04 -4.35
CA ARG A 77 21.65 17.82 -5.35
C ARG A 77 21.09 16.40 -5.35
N ASP A 78 21.84 15.46 -4.81
CA ASP A 78 21.50 14.06 -4.60
C ASP A 78 21.37 13.80 -3.09
N PRO A 79 20.30 14.31 -2.45
CA PRO A 79 20.09 14.09 -1.03
C PRO A 79 19.97 12.60 -0.72
N SER A 80 20.20 12.26 0.56
CA SER A 80 20.01 10.92 1.13
C SER A 80 18.75 10.24 0.58
N PRO A 81 18.76 8.89 0.42
CA PRO A 81 17.68 8.18 -0.25
C PRO A 81 16.31 8.53 0.34
N ALA A 82 15.45 9.11 -0.48
CA ALA A 82 14.10 9.47 -0.07
C ALA A 82 13.33 8.19 0.28
N THR A 83 12.75 8.16 1.48
CA THR A 83 11.95 7.03 1.95
C THR A 83 10.47 7.33 1.76
N LEU A 84 9.80 6.51 0.96
CA LEU A 84 8.36 6.54 0.77
C LEU A 84 7.70 5.51 1.70
N LEU A 85 6.98 5.99 2.71
CA LEU A 85 6.11 5.15 3.56
C LEU A 85 4.75 4.98 2.90
N VAL A 86 4.32 3.73 2.72
CA VAL A 86 2.99 3.36 2.26
C VAL A 86 2.18 2.82 3.43
N VAL A 87 1.08 3.49 3.72
CA VAL A 87 0.11 3.09 4.74
C VAL A 87 -1.10 2.52 4.03
N VAL A 88 -1.43 1.28 4.33
CA VAL A 88 -2.59 0.60 3.75
C VAL A 88 -3.78 0.85 4.66
N ASN A 89 -4.79 1.51 4.11
CA ASN A 89 -6.04 1.80 4.77
C ASN A 89 -7.13 0.85 4.31
N GLN A 90 -7.95 0.42 5.25
CA GLN A 90 -9.15 -0.37 4.97
C GLN A 90 -10.34 0.58 4.90
N LYS A 91 -10.91 0.76 3.70
CA LYS A 91 -12.23 1.38 3.57
C LYS A 91 -13.29 0.34 3.91
N CYS A 92 -14.16 0.71 4.84
CA CYS A 92 -15.26 -0.13 5.30
C CYS A 92 -16.57 0.54 4.86
N ALA A 93 -17.59 -0.24 4.50
CA ALA A 93 -18.89 0.31 4.14
C ALA A 93 -19.48 1.08 5.34
N VAL A 94 -20.09 2.23 5.10
CA VAL A 94 -20.70 3.06 6.15
C VAL A 94 -21.70 2.20 6.94
N GLY A 95 -21.54 2.14 8.27
CA GLY A 95 -22.38 1.33 9.15
C GLY A 95 -21.90 -0.09 9.43
N THR A 96 -20.76 -0.52 8.86
CA THR A 96 -20.16 -1.84 9.16
C THR A 96 -18.99 -1.71 10.15
N ARG A 97 -18.98 -2.55 11.20
CA ARG A 97 -17.87 -2.63 12.17
C ARG A 97 -16.72 -3.54 11.71
N ASN A 98 -16.99 -4.44 10.76
CA ASN A 98 -16.02 -5.38 10.21
C ASN A 98 -15.89 -5.16 8.70
N CYS A 99 -14.66 -4.90 8.25
CA CYS A 99 -14.35 -4.69 6.84
C CYS A 99 -14.19 -6.07 6.18
N SER A 100 -15.00 -6.36 5.16
CA SER A 100 -14.97 -7.63 4.45
C SER A 100 -13.63 -7.80 3.72
N HIS A 101 -12.77 -8.70 4.20
CA HIS A 101 -11.48 -8.96 3.58
C HIS A 101 -11.66 -9.84 2.34
N PRO A 102 -11.13 -9.48 1.15
CA PRO A 102 -11.19 -10.33 -0.03
C PRO A 102 -10.39 -11.65 0.07
N GLY A 103 -9.65 -11.87 1.17
CA GLY A 103 -8.95 -13.13 1.47
C GLY A 103 -9.63 -14.04 2.51
N ARG A 104 -10.82 -13.67 3.02
CA ARG A 104 -11.58 -14.48 4.00
C ARG A 104 -13.04 -14.63 3.58
N SER A 105 -13.28 -14.86 2.29
CA SER A 105 -14.57 -15.39 1.83
C SER A 105 -14.63 -16.87 2.15
N GLY A 106 -15.14 -17.17 3.34
CA GLY A 106 -15.34 -18.52 3.81
C GLY A 106 -16.23 -18.50 5.03
N LEU A 107 -17.46 -18.03 4.85
CA LEU A 107 -18.70 -18.56 5.44
C LEU A 107 -19.84 -17.63 5.03
N LEU A 108 -20.58 -18.08 4.01
CA LEU A 108 -21.92 -17.61 3.72
C LEU A 108 -22.76 -17.69 5.01
N PHE A 109 -22.95 -16.57 5.71
CA PHE A 109 -24.09 -16.44 6.62
C PHE A 109 -25.35 -16.38 5.75
N ARG A 110 -25.82 -17.58 5.37
CA ARG A 110 -27.18 -17.76 4.88
C ARG A 110 -28.13 -17.22 5.95
N PRO A 111 -29.04 -16.29 5.63
CA PRO A 111 -30.01 -15.83 6.60
C PRO A 111 -30.98 -17.00 6.81
N ARG A 112 -30.87 -17.72 7.93
CA ARG A 112 -32.05 -18.41 8.44
C ARG A 112 -32.88 -17.33 9.11
N ILE A 113 -33.90 -16.90 8.37
CA ILE A 113 -35.09 -16.24 8.90
C ILE A 113 -35.52 -17.05 10.12
N GLY A 114 -35.27 -16.49 11.29
CA GLY A 114 -35.77 -16.96 12.57
C GLY A 114 -36.39 -15.76 13.25
N LEU A 115 -37.72 -15.69 13.24
CA LEU A 115 -38.47 -14.82 14.12
C LEU A 115 -38.04 -15.13 15.57
N ILE A 116 -37.49 -14.14 16.27
CA ILE A 116 -37.61 -14.07 17.72
C ILE A 116 -37.89 -12.61 18.10
N ASN A 117 -39.12 -12.40 18.57
CA ASN A 117 -39.51 -11.21 19.32
C ASN A 117 -38.75 -11.15 20.65
N THR A 118 -38.80 -9.96 21.28
CA THR A 118 -38.57 -9.67 22.72
C THR A 118 -37.10 -9.70 23.19
N LEU A 119 -36.53 -8.77 23.98
CA LEU A 119 -36.99 -7.69 24.87
C LEU A 119 -35.91 -6.60 24.99
N SER A 120 -36.37 -5.37 25.26
CA SER A 120 -35.75 -4.29 26.04
C SER A 120 -34.39 -4.59 26.72
N GLY A 121 -33.43 -3.68 26.52
CA GLY A 121 -32.25 -3.60 27.38
C GLY A 121 -31.24 -2.57 26.88
N GLY A 122 -31.45 -1.29 27.23
CA GLY A 122 -30.47 -0.25 26.94
C GLY A 122 -29.12 -0.50 27.62
N ARG A 123 -28.06 0.02 27.01
CA ARG A 123 -26.85 0.51 27.69
C ARG A 123 -26.04 1.39 26.74
N THR A 124 -25.91 2.64 27.15
CA THR A 124 -25.02 3.69 26.65
C THR A 124 -23.56 3.24 26.69
N ALA A 125 -22.74 3.74 25.75
CA ALA A 125 -21.30 3.83 25.93
C ALA A 125 -20.77 5.07 25.20
N THR A 126 -20.23 6.00 25.98
CA THR A 126 -19.60 7.28 25.64
C THR A 126 -18.12 7.07 25.33
N VAL A 127 -17.56 7.85 24.40
CA VAL A 127 -16.44 8.80 24.65
C VAL A 127 -16.74 10.06 23.85
#